data_AF-I1DZV8-F1
#
_entry.id   AF-I1DZV8-F1
#
_cell.length_a   1.000
_cell.length_b   1.000
_cell.length_c   1.000
_cell.angle_alpha   90.00
_cell.angle_beta   90.00
_cell.angle_gamma   90.00
#
_symmetry.space_group_name_H-M   'P 1'
#
loop_
_entity.id
_entity.type
_entity.pdbx_description
1 polymer ?
#
loop_
_entity_poly.entity_id
_entity_poly.type
_entity_poly.pdbx_seq_one_letter_code
_entity_poly.pdbx_strand_id
1 'polypeptide(L)'
;MLWQLIKTSNTAKVVLLVIIAALVWWFNWYAAVGLLVLLFADIAVMFGFTPRHNGDYVYSKDILSLFSLQGDKLRVGMEQGDISAIEQIKLFEQDQFGYIDFSLNAELQVRYKFPLQQYQPLLQWLQQQMPETNITAGFNS
;
A
#
# COMPACT_ATOMS: atom_id res chain seq x y z
N MET A 1 -12.93 26.79 20.18
CA MET A 1 -13.00 26.43 18.74
C MET A 1 -11.67 25.90 18.19
N LEU A 2 -10.50 26.41 18.61
CA LEU A 2 -9.17 25.92 18.17
C LEU A 2 -8.89 24.42 18.47
N TRP A 3 -9.38 23.89 19.58
CA TRP A 3 -9.18 22.49 19.98
C TRP A 3 -9.74 21.46 18.99
N GLN A 4 -10.84 21.80 18.31
CA GLN A 4 -11.45 20.94 17.29
C GLN A 4 -10.57 20.89 16.03
N LEU A 5 -9.98 22.01 15.63
CA LEU A 5 -9.07 22.13 14.47
C LEU A 5 -7.74 21.37 14.68
N ILE A 6 -7.21 21.38 15.91
CA ILE A 6 -6.00 20.61 16.26
C ILE A 6 -6.29 19.11 16.19
N LYS A 7 -7.51 18.67 16.55
CA LYS A 7 -7.85 17.23 16.56
C LYS A 7 -8.02 16.66 15.14
N THR A 8 -8.57 17.44 14.22
CA THR A 8 -8.94 16.98 12.87
C THR A 8 -7.87 17.16 11.79
N SER A 9 -6.93 18.10 11.94
CA SER A 9 -5.93 18.40 10.90
C SER A 9 -4.51 18.10 11.35
N ASN A 10 -3.81 17.24 10.61
CA ASN A 10 -2.39 16.95 10.85
C ASN A 10 -1.52 18.21 10.67
N THR A 11 -1.85 19.08 9.71
CA THR A 11 -1.14 20.35 9.49
C THR A 11 -1.24 21.29 10.69
N ALA A 12 -2.38 21.29 11.39
CA ALA A 12 -2.58 22.14 12.57
C ALA A 12 -1.78 21.64 13.78
N LYS A 13 -1.63 20.31 13.93
CA LYS A 13 -0.77 19.71 14.96
C LYS A 13 0.69 20.04 14.74
N VAL A 14 1.15 19.98 13.48
CA VAL A 14 2.53 20.32 13.10
C VAL A 14 2.83 21.79 13.39
N VAL A 15 1.94 22.71 13.02
CA VAL A 15 2.12 24.15 13.30
C VAL A 15 2.17 24.41 14.81
N LEU A 16 1.30 23.76 15.61
CA LEU A 16 1.31 23.88 17.06
C LEU A 16 2.64 23.37 17.66
N LEU A 17 3.14 22.23 17.18
CA LEU A 17 4.42 21.66 17.59
C LEU A 17 5.59 22.58 17.26
N VAL A 18 5.58 23.23 16.09
CA VAL A 18 6.62 24.19 15.69
C VAL A 18 6.60 25.43 16.60
N ILE A 19 5.42 25.93 16.98
CA ILE A 19 5.29 27.07 17.90
C ILE A 19 5.81 26.71 19.30
N ILE A 20 5.49 25.51 19.81
CA ILE A 20 6.00 25.02 21.09
C ILE A 20 7.51 24.83 21.02
N ALA A 21 8.04 24.27 19.92
CA ALA A 21 9.48 24.12 19.71
C ALA A 21 10.20 25.48 19.72
N ALA A 22 9.63 26.52 19.10
CA ALA A 22 10.19 27.87 19.10
C ALA A 22 10.17 28.53 20.50
N LEU A 23 9.10 28.33 21.28
CA LEU A 23 9.02 28.80 22.66
C LEU A 23 10.02 28.08 23.58
N VAL A 24 10.23 26.79 23.36
CA VAL A 24 11.23 25.98 24.09
C VAL A 24 12.66 26.37 23.68
N TRP A 25 12.89 26.69 22.40
CA TRP A 25 14.16 27.20 21.88
C TRP A 25 14.57 28.53 22.53
N TRP A 26 13.61 29.41 22.82
CA TRP A 26 13.87 30.68 23.49
C TRP A 26 14.32 30.51 24.95
N PHE A 27 13.91 29.45 25.64
CA PHE A 27 14.11 29.30 27.09
C PHE A 27 15.14 28.25 27.50
N ASN A 28 15.35 27.19 26.71
CA ASN A 28 16.29 26.12 27.04
C ASN A 28 16.72 25.35 25.79
N TRP A 29 17.93 25.60 25.31
CA TRP A 29 18.48 24.96 24.10
C TRP A 29 18.55 23.43 24.18
N TYR A 30 18.77 22.87 25.39
CA TYR A 30 18.73 21.43 25.62
C TYR A 30 17.34 20.82 25.38
N ALA A 31 16.28 21.55 25.73
CA ALA A 31 14.91 21.10 25.54
C ALA A 31 14.50 21.19 24.05
N ALA A 32 15.03 22.16 23.30
CA ALA A 32 14.82 22.23 21.85
C ALA A 32 15.45 21.04 21.11
N VAL A 33 16.66 20.63 21.51
CA VAL A 33 17.32 19.43 20.95
C VAL A 33 16.53 18.17 21.29
N GLY A 34 16.06 18.01 22.53
CA GLY A 34 15.22 16.88 22.92
C GLY A 34 13.91 16.78 22.13
N LEU A 35 13.27 17.92 21.87
CA LEU A 35 12.02 17.99 21.11
C LEU A 35 12.24 17.66 19.63
N LEU A 36 13.37 18.07 19.03
CA LEU A 36 13.75 17.68 17.68
C LEU A 36 13.99 16.18 17.56
N VAL A 37 14.66 15.55 18.54
CA VAL A 37 14.87 14.09 18.55
C VAL A 37 13.54 13.35 18.65
N LEU A 38 12.60 13.84 19.47
CA LEU A 38 11.26 13.27 19.56
C LEU A 38 10.47 13.42 18.25
N LEU A 39 10.54 14.58 17.58
CA LEU A 39 9.90 14.76 16.27
C LEU A 39 10.51 13.86 15.20
N PHE A 40 11.84 13.70 15.19
CA PHE A 40 12.51 12.76 14.28
C PHE A 40 12.13 11.31 14.59
N ALA A 41 12.02 10.95 15.86
CA ALA A 41 11.55 9.62 16.26
C ALA A 41 10.10 9.39 15.83
N ASP A 42 9.22 10.39 15.99
CA ASP A 42 7.80 10.30 15.60
C ASP A 42 7.64 10.18 14.08
N ILE A 43 8.45 10.93 13.31
CA ILE A 43 8.52 10.80 11.85
C ILE A 43 9.07 9.42 11.45
N ALA A 44 10.14 8.94 12.09
CA ALA A 44 10.72 7.63 11.81
C ALA A 44 9.75 6.48 12.15
N VAL A 45 9.00 6.62 13.24
CA VAL A 45 7.89 5.75 13.62
C VAL A 45 6.81 5.81 12.54
N MET A 46 6.38 6.99 12.10
CA MET A 46 5.36 7.14 11.05
C MET A 46 5.77 6.45 9.73
N PHE A 47 7.03 6.58 9.31
CA PHE A 47 7.57 5.87 8.14
C PHE A 47 7.87 4.39 8.39
N GLY A 48 8.11 3.98 9.64
CA GLY A 48 8.34 2.58 10.02
C GLY A 48 7.06 1.77 10.17
N PHE A 49 5.95 2.43 10.52
CA PHE A 49 4.62 1.83 10.68
C PHE A 49 3.75 1.87 9.43
N THR A 50 4.13 2.61 8.37
CA THR A 50 3.62 2.25 7.03
C THR A 50 4.10 0.83 6.77
N PRO A 51 3.21 -0.17 6.68
CA PRO A 51 3.61 -1.55 6.47
C PRO A 51 4.27 -1.60 5.10
N ARG A 52 5.60 -1.52 5.10
CA ARG A 52 6.41 -1.94 3.98
C ARG A 52 6.14 -3.43 3.90
N HIS A 53 5.15 -3.81 3.08
CA HIS A 53 4.94 -5.19 2.69
C HIS A 53 6.28 -5.63 2.12
N ASN A 54 7.07 -6.32 2.95
CA ASN A 54 8.26 -7.00 2.50
C ASN A 54 7.81 -7.79 1.28
N GLY A 55 8.45 -7.53 0.15
CA GLY A 55 7.96 -7.84 -1.19
C GLY A 55 7.84 -9.32 -1.53
N ASP A 56 7.67 -10.18 -0.53
CA ASP A 56 7.53 -11.61 -0.61
C ASP A 56 6.15 -12.00 -1.13
N TYR A 57 6.14 -12.96 -2.06
CA TYR A 57 4.93 -13.50 -2.64
C TYR A 57 4.21 -14.42 -1.64
N VAL A 58 2.96 -14.10 -1.33
CA VAL A 58 2.11 -14.91 -0.46
C VAL A 58 1.61 -16.13 -1.24
N TYR A 59 1.73 -17.33 -0.67
CA TYR A 59 1.23 -18.54 -1.33
C TYR A 59 -0.29 -18.65 -1.20
N SER A 60 -1.00 -18.74 -2.33
CA SER A 60 -2.42 -19.09 -2.36
C SER A 60 -2.62 -20.44 -3.03
N LYS A 61 -3.40 -21.30 -2.38
CA LYS A 61 -3.84 -22.59 -2.97
C LYS A 61 -4.93 -22.39 -4.01
N ASP A 62 -5.72 -21.33 -3.90
CA ASP A 62 -6.81 -21.00 -4.81
C ASP A 62 -6.81 -19.49 -5.04
N ILE A 63 -6.12 -19.06 -6.09
CA ILE A 63 -5.97 -17.64 -6.40
C ILE A 63 -7.30 -17.03 -6.84
N LEU A 64 -8.09 -17.73 -7.65
CA LEU A 64 -9.37 -17.24 -8.16
C LEU A 64 -10.35 -16.90 -7.04
N SER A 65 -10.38 -17.69 -5.96
CA SER A 65 -11.23 -17.43 -4.80
C SER A 65 -10.93 -16.09 -4.09
N LEU A 66 -9.70 -15.58 -4.24
CA LEU A 66 -9.31 -14.30 -3.64
C LEU A 66 -9.80 -13.11 -4.47
N PHE A 67 -10.03 -13.30 -5.77
CA PHE A 67 -10.42 -12.23 -6.67
C PHE A 67 -11.93 -12.23 -6.85
N SER A 68 -12.56 -11.09 -6.56
CA SER A 68 -13.98 -10.89 -6.83
C SER A 68 -14.22 -9.47 -7.31
N LEU A 69 -15.21 -9.31 -8.17
CA LEU A 69 -15.63 -8.00 -8.65
C LEU A 69 -16.93 -7.59 -7.99
N GLN A 70 -16.93 -6.37 -7.47
CA GLN A 70 -18.12 -5.67 -7.02
C GLN A 70 -18.26 -4.38 -7.82
N GLY A 71 -18.89 -4.49 -9.00
CA GLY A 71 -19.05 -3.36 -9.91
C GLY A 71 -17.69 -2.88 -10.42
N ASP A 72 -17.35 -1.64 -10.08
CA ASP A 72 -16.11 -0.97 -10.52
C ASP A 72 -14.92 -1.17 -9.56
N LYS A 73 -15.12 -2.01 -8.54
CA LYS A 73 -14.11 -2.33 -7.52
C LYS A 73 -13.63 -3.75 -7.65
N LEU A 74 -12.31 -3.90 -7.70
CA LEU A 74 -11.64 -5.18 -7.54
C LEU A 74 -11.43 -5.45 -6.06
N ARG A 75 -11.99 -6.55 -5.57
CA ARG A 75 -11.70 -7.08 -4.25
C ARG A 75 -10.69 -8.22 -4.36
N VAL A 76 -9.62 -8.11 -3.56
CA VAL A 76 -8.58 -9.13 -3.41
C VAL A 76 -8.51 -9.54 -1.95
N GLY A 77 -9.05 -10.72 -1.63
CA GLY A 77 -9.19 -11.20 -0.26
C GLY A 77 -10.11 -10.31 0.58
N MET A 78 -9.54 -9.60 1.56
CA MET A 78 -10.27 -8.63 2.39
C MET A 78 -10.16 -7.19 1.90
N GLU A 79 -9.24 -6.91 0.98
CA GLU A 79 -8.94 -5.57 0.49
C GLU A 79 -9.73 -5.26 -0.79
N GLN A 80 -10.02 -3.98 -1.02
CA GLN A 80 -10.75 -3.51 -2.21
C GLN A 80 -10.08 -2.27 -2.81
N GLY A 81 -10.02 -2.20 -4.14
CA GLY A 81 -9.49 -1.06 -4.89
C GLY A 81 -10.31 -0.79 -6.14
N ASP A 82 -10.27 0.43 -6.65
CA ASP A 82 -10.92 0.81 -7.90
C ASP A 82 -10.12 0.23 -9.08
N ILE A 83 -10.81 -0.41 -10.02
CA ILE A 83 -10.15 -1.05 -11.18
C ILE A 83 -9.42 0.01 -12.03
N SER A 84 -10.00 1.21 -12.13
CA SER A 84 -9.39 2.34 -12.84
C SER A 84 -8.06 2.81 -12.26
N ALA A 85 -7.77 2.49 -10.98
CA ALA A 85 -6.50 2.83 -10.35
C ALA A 85 -5.40 1.78 -10.64
N ILE A 86 -5.76 0.65 -11.25
CA ILE A 86 -4.83 -0.42 -11.59
C ILE A 86 -4.24 -0.16 -12.97
N GLU A 87 -3.04 0.40 -13.02
CA GLU A 87 -2.37 0.75 -14.28
C GLU A 87 -1.84 -0.48 -15.03
N GLN A 88 -1.29 -1.46 -14.30
CA GLN A 88 -0.63 -2.61 -14.89
C GLN A 88 -0.74 -3.83 -13.97
N ILE A 89 -1.06 -4.98 -14.55
CA ILE A 89 -1.01 -6.28 -13.87
C ILE A 89 0.13 -7.10 -14.45
N LYS A 90 1.11 -7.46 -13.62
CA LYS A 90 2.18 -8.38 -14.00
C LYS A 90 1.74 -9.79 -13.67
N LEU A 91 1.64 -10.63 -14.69
CA LEU A 91 1.32 -12.03 -14.55
C LEU A 91 2.44 -12.83 -15.23
N PHE A 92 3.10 -13.70 -14.47
CA PHE A 92 4.22 -14.47 -15.02
C PHE A 92 4.30 -15.87 -14.41
N GLU A 93 4.94 -16.77 -15.14
CA GLU A 93 5.16 -18.15 -14.71
C GLU A 93 6.64 -18.33 -14.39
N GLN A 94 6.95 -19.02 -13.30
CA GLN A 94 8.32 -19.40 -12.97
C GLN A 94 8.32 -20.77 -12.28
N ASP A 95 9.15 -21.68 -12.80
CA ASP A 95 9.27 -23.08 -12.38
C ASP A 95 7.95 -23.87 -12.43
N GLN A 96 7.29 -24.05 -11.27
CA GLN A 96 6.02 -24.78 -11.11
C GLN A 96 4.89 -23.89 -10.56
N PHE A 97 5.11 -22.57 -10.50
CA PHE A 97 4.19 -21.61 -9.91
C PHE A 97 3.88 -20.47 -10.88
N GLY A 98 2.66 -19.97 -10.81
CA GLY A 98 2.27 -18.69 -11.37
C GLY A 98 2.41 -17.59 -10.31
N TYR A 99 2.75 -16.40 -10.77
CA TYR A 99 2.96 -15.22 -9.95
C TYR A 99 2.12 -14.07 -10.49
N ILE A 100 1.50 -13.34 -9.58
CA ILE A 100 0.77 -12.10 -9.88
C ILE A 100 1.31 -10.98 -9.00
N ASP A 101 1.62 -9.85 -9.62
CA ASP A 101 2.12 -8.64 -8.96
C ASP A 101 1.45 -7.39 -9.57
N PHE A 102 0.73 -6.63 -8.75
CA PHE A 102 0.19 -5.33 -9.13
C PHE A 102 -0.13 -4.46 -7.91
N SER A 103 -0.23 -3.15 -8.13
CA SER A 103 -0.70 -2.21 -7.09
C SER A 103 -2.22 -2.15 -7.14
N LEU A 104 -2.89 -2.45 -6.03
CA LEU A 104 -4.34 -2.33 -5.91
C LEU A 104 -4.75 -0.88 -5.61
N ASN A 105 -3.92 -0.16 -4.86
CA ASN A 105 -4.00 1.28 -4.64
C ASN A 105 -2.60 1.83 -4.28
N ALA A 106 -2.49 3.10 -3.89
CA ALA A 106 -1.21 3.75 -3.55
C ALA A 106 -0.49 3.13 -2.33
N GLU A 107 -1.22 2.39 -1.48
CA GLU A 107 -0.70 1.84 -0.21
C GLU A 107 -0.60 0.31 -0.22
N LEU A 108 -1.34 -0.37 -1.10
CA LEU A 108 -1.48 -1.84 -1.13
C LEU A 108 -0.99 -2.43 -2.44
N GLN A 109 -0.02 -3.33 -2.31
CA GLN A 109 0.51 -4.12 -3.39
C GLN A 109 0.08 -5.58 -3.24
N VAL A 110 -0.50 -6.13 -4.30
CA VAL A 110 -0.96 -7.51 -4.38
C VAL A 110 0.16 -8.35 -4.98
N ARG A 111 0.76 -9.23 -4.17
CA ARG A 111 1.80 -10.19 -4.61
C ARG A 111 1.46 -11.60 -4.16
N TYR A 112 1.06 -12.45 -5.10
CA TYR A 112 0.74 -13.85 -4.81
C TYR A 112 1.54 -14.81 -5.69
N LYS A 113 1.84 -15.98 -5.12
CA LYS A 113 2.32 -17.16 -5.83
C LYS A 113 1.28 -18.28 -5.72
N PHE A 114 1.00 -18.97 -6.80
CA PHE A 114 -0.08 -19.97 -6.88
C PHE A 114 0.29 -21.13 -7.81
N PRO A 115 -0.40 -22.29 -7.73
CA PRO A 115 -0.13 -23.42 -8.61
C PRO A 115 -0.32 -23.06 -10.09
N LEU A 116 0.61 -23.48 -10.96
CA LEU A 116 0.59 -23.17 -12.40
C LEU A 116 -0.72 -23.55 -13.10
N GLN A 117 -1.42 -24.58 -12.62
CA GLN A 117 -2.73 -25.02 -13.12
C GLN A 117 -3.80 -23.91 -13.12
N GLN A 118 -3.67 -22.91 -12.24
CA GLN A 118 -4.60 -21.79 -12.12
C GLN A 118 -4.20 -20.56 -12.92
N TYR A 119 -3.03 -20.58 -13.58
CA TYR A 119 -2.55 -19.46 -14.37
C TYR A 119 -3.47 -19.14 -15.54
N GLN A 120 -3.78 -20.14 -16.38
CA GLN A 120 -4.61 -19.93 -17.55
C GLN A 120 -6.04 -19.50 -17.18
N PRO A 121 -6.72 -20.11 -16.18
CA PRO A 121 -8.01 -19.62 -15.68
C PRO A 121 -7.96 -18.18 -15.15
N LEU A 122 -6.91 -17.81 -14.41
CA LEU A 122 -6.75 -16.46 -13.86
C LEU A 122 -6.55 -15.43 -14.97
N LEU A 123 -5.70 -15.73 -15.96
CA LEU A 123 -5.49 -14.86 -17.12
C LEU A 123 -6.79 -14.62 -17.88
N GLN A 124 -7.57 -15.68 -18.14
CA GLN A 124 -8.87 -15.56 -18.80
C GLN A 124 -9.86 -14.73 -17.99
N TRP A 125 -9.92 -14.95 -16.68
CA TRP A 125 -10.78 -14.18 -15.79
C TRP A 125 -10.40 -12.69 -15.81
N LEU A 126 -9.11 -12.37 -15.70
CA LEU A 126 -8.62 -10.98 -15.76
C LEU A 126 -8.96 -10.32 -17.09
N GLN A 127 -8.76 -11.01 -18.21
CA GLN A 127 -9.09 -10.47 -19.54
C GLN A 127 -10.59 -10.26 -19.74
N GLN A 128 -11.44 -11.13 -19.19
CA GLN A 128 -12.88 -11.00 -19.29
C GLN A 128 -13.43 -9.85 -18.45
N GLN A 129 -12.85 -9.66 -17.27
CA GLN A 129 -13.39 -8.73 -16.29
C GLN A 129 -12.73 -7.34 -16.32
N MET A 130 -11.47 -7.28 -16.77
CA MET A 130 -10.67 -6.05 -16.85
C MET A 130 -10.01 -5.93 -18.23
N PRO A 131 -10.81 -5.84 -19.31
CA PRO A 131 -10.28 -5.82 -20.68
C PRO A 131 -9.41 -4.58 -20.96
N GLU A 132 -9.65 -3.49 -20.25
CA GLU A 132 -8.94 -2.21 -20.40
C GLU A 132 -7.59 -2.18 -19.64
N THR A 133 -7.38 -3.10 -18.69
CA THR A 133 -6.15 -3.12 -17.88
C THR A 133 -5.00 -3.76 -18.64
N ASN A 134 -3.84 -3.12 -18.64
CA ASN A 134 -2.67 -3.64 -19.33
C ASN A 134 -2.08 -4.83 -18.55
N ILE A 135 -2.38 -6.05 -19.02
CA ILE A 135 -1.83 -7.29 -18.48
C ILE A 135 -0.52 -7.59 -19.18
N THR A 136 0.59 -7.40 -18.47
CA THR A 136 1.91 -7.84 -18.94
C THR A 136 2.08 -9.30 -18.58
N ALA A 137 1.75 -10.16 -19.53
CA ALA A 137 2.08 -11.59 -19.49
C ALA A 137 3.50 -11.78 -20.03
N GLY A 138 4.47 -12.08 -19.17
CA GLY A 138 5.85 -12.21 -19.62
C GLY A 138 6.84 -12.69 -18.57
N PHE A 139 7.73 -13.58 -18.98
CA PHE A 139 8.88 -14.04 -18.20
C PHE A 139 9.83 -12.85 -18.02
N ASN A 140 10.06 -12.40 -16.78
CA ASN A 140 11.21 -11.52 -16.51
C ASN A 140 12.47 -12.39 -16.53
N SER A 141 13.10 -12.48 -17.71
CA SER A 141 14.46 -13.00 -17.87
C SER A 141 15.49 -12.00 -17.32
#